data_AF-A0A2N1S3F8-F1
#
_entry.id   AF-A0A2N1S3F8-F1
#
_cell.length_a   1.000
_cell.length_b   1.000
_cell.length_c   1.000
_cell.angle_alpha   90.00
_cell.angle_beta   90.00
_cell.angle_gamma   90.00
#
_symmetry.space_group_name_H-M   'P 1'
#
loop_
_entity.id
_entity.type
_entity.pdbx_description
1 polymer ?
#
loop_
_entity_poly.entity_id
_entity_poly.type
_entity_poly.pdbx_seq_one_letter_code
_entity_poly.pdbx_strand_id
1 'polypeptide(L)'
;MTDPRERELARLLVRFSVDLQPGENCLINAVDVPLPMVEELVAAVYEVGGNPQVNLTSIRIERAMAAGATDESLAVWADCDAYRMKKMDAFIGIRGIVNPRETATLGASYANYMQKYNTPVHHEIRVPH
;
A
#
# COMPACT_ATOMS: atom_id res chain seq x y z
N MET A 1 -4.93 7.86 23.23
CA MET A 1 -4.70 9.25 22.81
C MET A 1 -3.66 9.19 21.71
N THR A 2 -4.06 9.47 20.47
CA THR A 2 -3.18 9.38 19.29
C THR A 2 -2.13 10.48 19.30
N ASP A 3 -0.95 10.19 18.73
CA ASP A 3 0.17 11.12 18.68
C ASP A 3 -0.18 12.31 17.76
N PRO A 4 -0.06 13.57 18.21
CA PRO A 4 -0.40 14.72 17.37
C PRO A 4 0.42 14.79 16.07
N ARG A 5 1.62 14.20 16.04
CA ARG A 5 2.49 14.16 14.86
C ARG A 5 1.95 13.20 13.79
N GLU A 6 1.36 12.08 14.20
CA GLU A 6 0.73 11.12 13.28
C GLU A 6 -0.49 11.76 12.62
N ARG A 7 -1.30 12.48 13.40
CA ARG A 7 -2.44 13.26 12.89
C ARG A 7 -2.03 14.33 11.90
N GLU A 8 -1.01 15.10 12.22
CA GLU A 8 -0.51 16.17 11.34
C GLU A 8 0.01 15.58 10.02
N LEU A 9 0.79 14.50 10.08
CA LEU A 9 1.27 13.80 8.90
C LEU A 9 0.10 13.25 8.06
N ALA A 10 -0.89 12.60 8.69
CA ALA A 10 -2.04 12.06 7.99
C ALA A 10 -2.81 13.15 7.22
N ARG A 11 -3.06 14.31 7.86
CA ARG A 11 -3.72 15.44 7.22
C ARG A 11 -2.89 16.03 6.08
N LEU A 12 -1.57 16.14 6.25
CA LEU A 12 -0.67 16.64 5.20
C LEU A 12 -0.68 15.70 3.99
N LEU A 13 -0.63 14.38 4.21
CA LEU A 13 -0.67 13.41 3.13
C LEU A 13 -2.00 13.51 2.37
N VAL A 14 -3.13 13.50 3.07
CA VAL A 14 -4.47 13.52 2.44
C VAL A 14 -4.79 14.86 1.76
N ARG A 15 -4.54 15.99 2.42
CA ARG A 15 -4.99 17.31 1.94
C ARG A 15 -4.01 17.99 0.99
N PHE A 16 -2.71 17.72 1.12
CA PHE A 16 -1.69 18.40 0.33
C PHE A 16 -1.00 17.45 -0.65
N SER A 17 -0.61 16.25 -0.23
CA SER A 17 0.18 15.36 -1.08
C SER A 17 -0.66 14.69 -2.16
N VAL A 18 -1.85 14.20 -1.81
CA VAL A 18 -2.79 13.62 -2.78
C VAL A 18 -3.95 14.57 -3.13
N ASP A 19 -4.11 15.69 -2.41
CA ASP A 19 -5.22 16.65 -2.58
C ASP A 19 -6.57 15.94 -2.78
N LEU A 20 -6.91 15.05 -1.85
CA LEU A 20 -8.06 14.16 -2.00
C LEU A 20 -9.37 14.95 -1.96
N GLN A 21 -10.21 14.74 -2.97
CA GLN A 21 -11.50 15.41 -3.12
C GLN A 21 -12.64 14.59 -2.47
N PRO A 22 -13.74 15.25 -2.06
CA PRO A 22 -14.92 14.55 -1.54
C PRO A 22 -15.46 13.52 -2.55
N GLY A 23 -15.77 12.31 -2.07
CA GLY A 23 -16.29 11.21 -2.88
C GLY A 23 -15.22 10.32 -3.52
N GLU A 24 -13.95 10.73 -3.54
CA GLU A 24 -12.85 9.94 -4.08
C GLU A 24 -12.46 8.76 -3.18
N ASN A 25 -12.13 7.63 -3.79
CA ASN A 25 -11.64 6.43 -3.11
C ASN A 25 -10.11 6.50 -2.95
N CYS A 26 -9.62 6.36 -1.72
CA CYS A 26 -8.19 6.42 -1.41
C CYS A 26 -7.67 5.11 -0.83
N LEU A 27 -6.71 4.47 -1.50
CA LEU A 27 -6.02 3.29 -0.97
C LEU A 27 -4.84 3.70 -0.08
N ILE A 28 -4.95 3.42 1.21
CA ILE A 28 -3.87 3.51 2.20
C ILE A 28 -3.15 2.17 2.22
N ASN A 29 -1.99 2.10 1.58
CA ASN A 29 -1.11 0.94 1.62
C ASN A 29 -0.02 1.14 2.67
N ALA A 30 -0.22 0.53 3.84
CA ALA A 30 0.64 0.62 5.01
C ALA A 30 1.46 -0.66 5.20
N VAL A 31 2.79 -0.55 5.18
CA VAL A 31 3.70 -1.70 5.36
C VAL A 31 4.60 -1.45 6.54
N ASP A 32 4.56 -2.33 7.53
CA ASP A 32 5.33 -2.23 8.78
C ASP A 32 5.08 -0.93 9.56
N VAL A 33 3.90 -0.34 9.41
CA VAL A 33 3.52 0.93 10.06
C VAL A 33 2.67 0.64 11.31
N PRO A 34 2.84 1.39 12.41
CA PRO A 34 1.97 1.27 13.58
C PRO A 34 0.49 1.51 13.27
N LEU A 35 -0.39 0.75 13.91
CA LEU A 35 -1.85 0.91 13.77
C LEU A 35 -2.35 2.36 14.00
N PRO A 36 -1.87 3.10 15.04
CA PRO A 36 -2.34 4.46 15.29
C PRO A 36 -2.15 5.42 14.10
N MET A 37 -1.03 5.31 13.38
CA MET A 37 -0.78 6.11 12.16
C MET A 37 -1.77 5.79 11.04
N VAL A 38 -2.18 4.51 10.91
CA VAL A 38 -3.17 4.08 9.91
C VAL A 38 -4.57 4.58 10.29
N GLU A 39 -4.92 4.55 11.57
CA GLU A 39 -6.17 5.11 12.07
C GLU A 39 -6.27 6.62 11.79
N GLU A 40 -5.18 7.38 12.00
CA GLU A 40 -5.16 8.81 11.69
C GLU A 40 -5.26 9.09 10.18
N LEU A 41 -4.70 8.24 9.31
CA LEU A 41 -4.92 8.33 7.85
C LEU A 41 -6.37 8.06 7.46
N VAL A 42 -7.00 7.03 8.03
CA VAL A 42 -8.42 6.74 7.81
C VAL A 42 -9.29 7.92 8.24
N ALA A 43 -9.01 8.49 9.41
CA ALA A 43 -9.72 9.67 9.90
C ALA A 43 -9.54 10.87 8.96
N ALA A 44 -8.31 11.16 8.52
CA ALA A 44 -8.03 12.27 7.62
C ALA A 44 -8.72 12.13 6.25
N VAL A 45 -8.83 10.91 5.71
CA VAL A 45 -9.59 10.66 4.47
C VAL A 45 -11.08 10.96 4.65
N TYR A 46 -11.69 10.50 5.74
CA TYR A 46 -13.08 10.82 6.02
C TYR A 46 -13.32 12.31 6.31
N GLU A 47 -12.35 13.01 6.94
CA GLU A 47 -12.45 14.46 7.20
C GLU A 47 -12.62 15.30 5.93
N VAL A 48 -12.09 14.84 4.79
CA VAL A 48 -12.25 15.51 3.48
C VAL A 48 -13.42 14.93 2.66
N GLY A 49 -14.18 13.98 3.23
CA GLY A 49 -15.31 13.34 2.56
C GLY A 49 -14.93 12.24 1.56
N GLY A 50 -13.68 11.75 1.59
CA GLY A 50 -13.23 10.62 0.79
C GLY A 50 -13.56 9.27 1.41
N ASN A 51 -13.33 8.19 0.65
CA ASN A 51 -13.61 6.81 1.06
C ASN A 51 -12.29 6.02 1.23
N PRO A 52 -11.85 5.72 2.46
CA PRO A 52 -10.61 5.01 2.68
C PRO A 52 -10.75 3.52 2.40
N GLN A 53 -9.76 2.95 1.71
CA GLN A 53 -9.50 1.52 1.63
C GLN A 53 -8.14 1.25 2.25
N VAL A 54 -8.02 0.22 3.10
CA VAL A 54 -6.78 -0.06 3.82
C VAL A 54 -6.17 -1.37 3.33
N ASN A 55 -4.88 -1.34 3.05
CA ASN A 55 -4.03 -2.52 2.97
C ASN A 55 -2.97 -2.40 4.06
N LEU A 56 -3.05 -3.25 5.09
CA LEU A 56 -2.07 -3.30 6.16
C LEU A 56 -1.30 -4.61 6.06
N THR A 57 0.02 -4.51 5.87
CA THR A 57 0.88 -5.69 5.72
C THR A 57 2.28 -5.44 6.31
N SER A 58 3.17 -6.40 6.14
CA SER A 58 4.58 -6.31 6.51
C SER A 58 5.45 -6.88 5.39
N ILE A 59 6.70 -6.42 5.29
CA ILE A 59 7.64 -7.03 4.33
C ILE A 59 7.88 -8.50 4.67
N ARG A 60 7.75 -8.91 5.94
CA ARG A 60 7.87 -10.31 6.36
C ARG A 60 6.78 -11.20 5.76
N ILE A 61 5.54 -10.70 5.72
CA ILE A 61 4.41 -11.42 5.09
C ILE A 61 4.62 -11.48 3.58
N GLU A 62 4.95 -10.34 2.94
CA GLU A 62 5.24 -10.31 1.50
C GLU A 62 6.38 -11.26 1.13
N ARG A 63 7.47 -11.28 1.92
CA ARG A 63 8.59 -12.22 1.77
C ARG A 63 8.12 -13.67 1.85
N ALA A 64 7.30 -14.01 2.84
CA ALA A 64 6.82 -15.38 3.03
C ALA A 64 5.97 -15.84 1.83
N MET A 65 5.10 -14.97 1.32
CA MET A 65 4.31 -15.25 0.11
C MET A 65 5.23 -15.41 -1.11
N ALA A 66 6.14 -14.46 -1.34
CA ALA A 66 7.05 -14.49 -2.48
C ALA A 66 8.03 -15.69 -2.47
N ALA A 67 8.47 -16.12 -1.28
CA ALA A 67 9.43 -17.22 -1.15
C ALA A 67 8.89 -18.56 -1.67
N GLY A 68 7.59 -18.83 -1.48
CA GLY A 68 6.92 -20.07 -1.90
C GLY A 68 6.03 -19.91 -3.12
N ALA A 69 6.06 -18.75 -3.78
CA ALA A 69 5.11 -18.42 -4.83
C ALA A 69 5.37 -19.21 -6.13
N THR A 70 4.28 -19.70 -6.73
CA THR A 70 4.24 -20.10 -8.14
C THR A 70 3.77 -18.93 -9.01
N ASP A 71 3.97 -19.01 -10.33
CA ASP A 71 3.48 -18.01 -11.27
C ASP A 71 1.96 -17.82 -11.16
N GLU A 72 1.20 -18.89 -10.97
CA GLU A 72 -0.26 -18.84 -10.79
C GLU A 72 -0.63 -18.12 -9.50
N SER A 73 0.09 -18.38 -8.41
CA SER A 73 -0.16 -17.71 -7.13
C SER A 73 0.12 -16.20 -7.20
N LEU A 74 1.18 -15.80 -7.92
CA LEU A 74 1.51 -14.39 -8.14
C LEU A 74 0.48 -13.71 -9.05
N ALA A 75 -0.01 -14.41 -10.07
CA ALA A 75 -1.04 -13.90 -10.96
C ALA A 75 -2.35 -13.63 -10.22
N VAL A 76 -2.78 -14.54 -9.33
CA VAL A 76 -3.98 -14.33 -8.49
C VAL A 76 -3.79 -13.15 -7.56
N TRP A 77 -2.62 -13.03 -6.92
CA TRP A 77 -2.34 -11.90 -6.05
C TRP A 77 -2.35 -10.58 -6.84
N ALA A 78 -1.73 -10.55 -8.01
CA ALA A 78 -1.70 -9.38 -8.88
C ALA A 78 -3.11 -8.97 -9.32
N ASP A 79 -3.97 -9.92 -9.70
CA ASP A 79 -5.34 -9.64 -10.13
C ASP A 79 -6.18 -9.02 -9.00
N CYS A 80 -6.08 -9.58 -7.78
CA CYS A 80 -6.77 -9.05 -6.61
C CYS A 80 -6.39 -7.59 -6.30
N ASP A 81 -5.09 -7.28 -6.27
CA ASP A 81 -4.64 -5.93 -5.95
C ASP A 81 -4.81 -4.96 -7.13
N ALA A 82 -4.71 -5.45 -8.37
CA ALA A 82 -5.07 -4.69 -9.57
C ALA A 82 -6.55 -4.30 -9.57
N TYR A 83 -7.45 -5.23 -9.25
CA TYR A 83 -8.89 -4.97 -9.14
C TYR A 83 -9.19 -3.89 -8.11
N ARG A 84 -8.53 -3.94 -6.94
CA ARG A 84 -8.65 -2.91 -5.91
C ARG A 84 -8.14 -1.57 -6.43
N MET A 85 -6.92 -1.54 -6.98
CA MET A 85 -6.27 -0.31 -7.45
C MET A 85 -7.09 0.40 -8.53
N LYS A 86 -7.70 -0.33 -9.47
CA LYS A 86 -8.55 0.22 -10.54
C LYS A 86 -9.80 0.96 -10.05
N LYS A 87 -10.20 0.78 -8.78
CA LYS A 87 -11.36 1.46 -8.19
C LYS A 87 -10.97 2.70 -7.39
N MET A 88 -9.68 2.99 -7.26
CA MET A 88 -9.15 4.05 -6.41
C MET A 88 -8.80 5.25 -7.26
N ASP A 89 -9.07 6.43 -6.73
CA ASP A 89 -8.72 7.72 -7.32
C ASP A 89 -7.38 8.22 -6.75
N ALA A 90 -7.06 7.82 -5.50
CA ALA A 90 -5.81 8.18 -4.83
C ALA A 90 -5.11 6.97 -4.17
N PHE A 91 -3.80 7.09 -4.02
CA PHE A 91 -2.97 6.08 -3.37
C PHE A 91 -2.00 6.74 -2.38
N ILE A 92 -2.03 6.31 -1.12
CA ILE A 92 -1.06 6.69 -0.08
C ILE A 92 -0.24 5.47 0.28
N GLY A 93 1.04 5.47 -0.12
CA GLY A 93 2.02 4.48 0.29
C GLY A 93 2.80 4.95 1.51
N ILE A 94 2.63 4.30 2.65
CA ILE A 94 3.42 4.57 3.86
C ILE A 94 4.18 3.32 4.30
N ARG A 95 5.45 3.49 4.68
CA ARG A 95 6.40 2.39 4.93
C ARG A 95 7.17 2.65 6.22
N GLY A 96 7.03 1.74 7.18
CA GLY A 96 7.78 1.72 8.45
C GLY A 96 8.79 0.58 8.49
N ILE A 97 9.57 0.41 7.41
CA ILE A 97 10.40 -0.77 7.17
C ILE A 97 11.29 -1.08 8.38
N VAL A 98 11.01 -2.20 9.05
CA VAL A 98 11.79 -2.67 10.22
C VAL A 98 13.15 -3.20 9.78
N ASN A 99 13.19 -3.91 8.65
CA ASN A 99 14.41 -4.47 8.09
C ASN A 99 14.49 -4.25 6.58
N PRO A 100 15.38 -3.37 6.09
CA PRO A 100 15.52 -3.12 4.65
C PRO A 100 16.13 -4.30 3.88
N ARG A 101 16.70 -5.30 4.57
CA ARG A 101 17.29 -6.50 3.96
C ARG A 101 16.38 -7.72 4.04
N GLU A 102 15.12 -7.55 4.41
CA GLU A 102 14.21 -8.67 4.66
C GLU A 102 14.07 -9.60 3.44
N THR A 103 14.10 -9.09 2.21
CA THR A 103 13.99 -9.89 0.98
C THR A 103 15.33 -10.32 0.36
N ALA A 104 16.47 -9.97 0.96
CA ALA A 104 17.79 -10.12 0.33
C ALA A 104 18.17 -11.57 -0.04
N THR A 105 17.61 -12.56 0.66
CA THR A 105 17.92 -13.98 0.46
C THR A 105 16.98 -14.71 -0.51
N LEU A 106 16.03 -14.01 -1.14
CA LEU A 106 15.02 -14.63 -2.00
C LEU A 106 15.52 -15.00 -3.40
N GLY A 107 16.62 -14.44 -3.89
CA GLY A 107 17.21 -14.78 -5.19
C GLY A 107 16.20 -14.72 -6.34
N ALA A 108 16.06 -15.80 -7.10
CA ALA A 108 15.17 -15.89 -8.25
C ALA A 108 13.68 -15.65 -7.91
N SER A 109 13.22 -16.07 -6.72
CA SER A 109 11.85 -15.84 -6.28
C SER A 109 11.52 -14.35 -6.15
N TYR A 110 12.51 -13.51 -5.80
CA TYR A 110 12.34 -12.06 -5.76
C TYR A 110 12.16 -11.47 -7.16
N ALA A 111 12.97 -11.92 -8.13
CA ALA A 111 12.84 -11.48 -9.51
C ALA A 111 11.47 -11.85 -10.09
N ASN A 112 10.98 -13.07 -9.81
CA ASN A 112 9.66 -13.52 -10.25
C ASN A 112 8.53 -12.68 -9.61
N TYR A 113 8.61 -12.45 -8.30
CA TYR A 113 7.70 -11.57 -7.58
C TYR A 113 7.66 -10.15 -8.17
N MET A 114 8.82 -9.57 -8.49
CA MET A 114 8.89 -8.24 -9.12
C MET A 114 8.18 -8.22 -10.48
N GLN A 115 8.48 -9.20 -11.34
CA GLN A 115 7.94 -9.25 -12.69
C GLN A 115 6.45 -9.55 -12.76
N LYS A 116 5.97 -10.51 -11.96
CA LYS A 116 4.61 -11.06 -12.08
C LYS A 116 3.59 -10.37 -11.19
N TYR A 117 4.03 -9.71 -10.12
CA TYR A 117 3.15 -9.01 -9.19
C TYR A 117 3.43 -7.52 -9.11
N ASN A 118 4.68 -7.12 -8.80
CA ASN A 118 4.96 -5.72 -8.47
C ASN A 118 4.77 -4.79 -9.68
N THR A 119 5.37 -5.14 -10.82
CA THR A 119 5.22 -4.37 -12.07
C THR A 119 3.75 -4.18 -12.49
N PRO A 120 2.93 -5.23 -12.66
CA PRO A 120 1.56 -5.04 -13.14
C PRO A 120 0.70 -4.22 -12.17
N VAL A 121 0.84 -4.40 -10.86
CA VAL A 121 -0.01 -3.68 -9.89
C VAL A 121 0.48 -2.25 -9.65
N HIS A 122 1.78 -2.06 -9.42
CA HIS A 122 2.31 -0.80 -8.88
C HIS A 122 3.01 0.10 -9.89
N HIS A 123 3.36 -0.42 -11.08
CA HIS A 123 3.98 0.35 -12.16
C HIS A 123 3.05 0.55 -13.35
N GLU A 124 2.21 -0.43 -13.70
CA GLU A 124 1.31 -0.29 -14.87
C GLU A 124 -0.03 0.35 -14.49
N ILE A 125 -0.60 0.01 -13.33
CA ILE A 125 -1.93 0.50 -12.92
C ILE A 125 -1.83 1.73 -12.02
N ARG A 126 -0.99 1.69 -10.98
CA ARG A 126 -0.90 2.78 -10.00
C ARG A 126 -0.28 4.06 -10.56
N VAL A 127 0.68 3.94 -11.48
CA VAL A 127 1.38 5.08 -12.08
C VAL A 127 1.37 4.92 -13.60
N PRO A 128 0.21 5.12 -14.25
CA PRO A 128 0.12 5.01 -15.70
C PRO A 128 0.94 6.14 -16.36
N HIS A 129 1.53 5.86 -17.52
CA HIS A 129 2.31 6.81 -18.32
C HIS A 129 1.47 7.95 -18.87
#